data_AF-R9K9I6-F1
#
_entry.id   AF-R9K9I6-F1
#
_cell.length_a   1.000
_cell.length_b   1.000
_cell.length_c   1.000
_cell.angle_alpha   90.00
_cell.angle_beta   90.00
_cell.angle_gamma   90.00
#
_symmetry.space_group_name_H-M   'P 1'
#
loop_
_entity.id
_entity.type
_entity.pdbx_description
1 polymer ?
#
loop_
_entity_poly.entity_id
_entity_poly.type
_entity_poly.pdbx_seq_one_letter_code
_entity_poly.pdbx_strand_id
1 'polypeptide(L)' 'MPEKHRGRPTTDNPKTMRVDVRLTEEELQMLDKYCQQAGVSRPQGLRDGIKALNARK' A
#
# COMPACT_ATOMS: atom_id res chain seq x y z
N MET A 1 -11.36 23.20 -27.87
CA MET A 1 -11.76 23.36 -26.46
C MET A 1 -11.34 22.09 -25.73
N PRO A 2 -10.39 22.10 -24.78
CA PRO A 2 -9.95 20.86 -24.16
C PRO A 2 -11.06 20.31 -23.26
N GLU A 3 -11.38 19.03 -23.42
CA GLU A 3 -12.46 18.33 -22.73
C GLU A 3 -12.22 18.33 -21.21
N LYS A 4 -13.08 19.06 -20.49
CA LYS A 4 -13.16 19.04 -19.03
C LYS A 4 -13.62 17.65 -18.59
N HIS A 5 -12.68 16.79 -18.24
CA HIS A 5 -12.97 15.55 -17.52
C HIS A 5 -13.50 15.90 -16.12
N ARG A 6 -14.83 16.06 -15.98
CA ARG A 6 -15.51 16.13 -14.68
C ARG A 6 -15.67 14.69 -14.17
N GLY A 7 -14.72 14.22 -13.37
CA GLY A 7 -14.74 12.90 -12.73
C GLY A 7 -13.50 12.66 -11.85
N ARG A 8 -13.45 11.52 -11.14
CA ARG A 8 -12.21 11.05 -10.48
C ARG A 8 -11.11 11.01 -11.56
N PRO A 9 -9.94 11.63 -11.36
CA PRO A 9 -8.88 11.63 -12.36
C PRO A 9 -8.61 10.18 -12.80
N THR A 10 -8.64 9.96 -14.12
CA THR A 10 -8.22 8.71 -14.76
C THR A 10 -6.76 8.48 -14.41
N THR A 11 -6.53 7.76 -13.32
CA THR A 11 -5.22 7.26 -12.94
C THR A 11 -5.02 5.95 -13.67
N ASP A 12 -3.91 5.82 -14.40
CA ASP A 12 -3.54 4.62 -15.16
C ASP A 12 -3.54 3.33 -14.32
N ASN A 13 -3.30 3.44 -13.01
CA ASN A 13 -3.29 2.31 -12.09
C ASN A 13 -4.14 2.57 -10.83
N PRO A 14 -5.47 2.45 -10.93
CA PRO A 14 -6.35 2.68 -9.80
C PRO A 14 -6.18 1.55 -8.77
N LYS A 15 -6.15 1.91 -7.49
CA LYS A 15 -6.10 0.96 -6.36
C LYS A 15 -7.48 0.29 -6.20
N THR A 16 -7.84 -0.59 -7.12
CA THR A 16 -9.15 -1.27 -7.19
C THR A 16 -9.18 -2.58 -6.41
N MET A 17 -8.02 -3.22 -6.20
CA MET A 17 -7.90 -4.47 -5.48
C MET A 17 -7.91 -4.23 -3.96
N ARG A 18 -8.78 -4.96 -3.25
CA ARG A 18 -8.75 -5.07 -1.79
C ARG A 18 -8.15 -6.41 -1.40
N VAL A 19 -7.26 -6.40 -0.42
CA VAL A 19 -6.59 -7.59 0.09
C VAL A 19 -6.82 -7.61 1.59
N ASP A 20 -7.60 -8.58 2.05
CA ASP A 20 -7.82 -8.87 3.47
C ASP A 20 -6.91 -10.03 3.86
N VAL A 21 -6.01 -9.79 4.81
CA VAL A 21 -5.03 -10.77 5.28
C VAL A 21 -5.16 -10.89 6.79
N ARG A 22 -5.24 -12.14 7.27
CA ARG A 22 -5.14 -12.44 8.70
C ARG A 22 -3.66 -12.53 9.06
N LEU A 23 -3.25 -11.73 10.03
CA LEU A 23 -1.91 -11.69 10.57
C LEU A 23 -1.94 -12.23 12.00
N THR A 24 -0.87 -12.87 12.44
CA THR A 24 -0.65 -13.15 13.85
C THR A 24 -0.29 -11.86 14.60
N GLU A 25 -0.36 -11.91 15.93
CA GLU A 25 -0.02 -10.74 16.77
C GLU A 25 1.45 -10.33 16.58
N GLU A 26 2.35 -11.30 16.42
CA GLU A 26 3.78 -11.06 16.18
C GLU A 26 4.03 -10.35 14.84
N GLU A 27 3.35 -10.79 13.78
CA GLU A 27 3.43 -10.16 12.45
C GLU A 27 2.89 -8.73 12.48
N LEU A 28 1.79 -8.51 13.21
CA LEU A 28 1.22 -7.18 13.39
C LEU A 28 2.19 -6.26 14.12
N GLN A 29 2.84 -6.74 15.18
CA GLN A 29 3.85 -5.97 15.93
C GLN A 29 5.07 -5.63 15.07
N MET A 30 5.55 -6.57 14.24
CA MET A 30 6.65 -6.31 13.31
C MET A 30 6.27 -5.23 12.30
N LEU A 31 5.06 -5.32 11.72
CA LEU A 31 4.54 -4.31 10.80
C LEU A 31 4.40 -2.95 11.49
N ASP A 32 3.88 -2.92 12.72
CA ASP A 32 3.68 -1.67 13.46
C ASP A 32 5.00 -0.98 13.79
N LYS A 33 6.01 -1.74 14.25
CA LYS A 33 7.36 -1.23 14.47
C LYS A 33 7.94 -0.63 13.19
N TYR A 34 7.85 -1.34 12.08
CA TYR A 34 8.30 -0.83 10.77
C TYR A 34 7.55 0.46 10.39
N CYS A 35 6.22 0.48 10.54
CA CYS A 35 5.40 1.64 10.22
C CYS A 35 5.76 2.86 11.06
N GLN A 36 6.02 2.66 12.36
CA GLN A 36 6.48 3.73 13.26
C GLN A 36 7.87 4.24 12.88
N GLN A 37 8.82 3.36 12.58
CA GLN A 37 10.17 3.73 12.19
C GLN A 37 10.22 4.47 10.84
N ALA A 38 9.42 4.02 9.87
CA ALA A 38 9.35 4.62 8.54
C ALA A 38 8.37 5.80 8.45
N GLY A 39 7.57 6.07 9.49
CA GLY A 39 6.53 7.11 9.49
C GLY A 39 5.41 6.87 8.48
N VAL A 40 5.13 5.61 8.15
CA VAL A 40 4.14 5.22 7.12
C VAL A 40 2.91 4.56 7.75
N SER A 41 1.78 4.60 7.05
CA SER A 41 0.58 3.86 7.48
C SER A 41 0.72 2.35 7.25
N ARG A 42 0.03 1.53 8.04
CA ARG A 42 -0.03 0.06 7.88
C ARG A 42 -0.21 -0.42 6.43
N PRO A 43 -1.20 0.07 5.65
CA PRO A 43 -1.36 -0.35 4.26
C PRO A 43 -0.26 0.16 3.32
N GLN A 44 0.50 1.18 3.70
CA GLN A 44 1.69 1.60 2.96
C GLN A 44 2.89 0.71 3.32
N GLY A 45 3.09 0.39 4.61
CA GLY A 45 4.15 -0.52 5.02
C GLY A 45 4.00 -1.92 4.44
N LEU A 46 2.78 -2.43 4.31
CA LEU A 46 2.52 -3.70 3.64
C LEU A 46 2.93 -3.66 2.15
N ARG A 47 2.67 -2.55 1.46
CA ARG A 47 3.10 -2.37 0.06
C ARG A 47 4.60 -2.26 -0.07
N ASP A 48 5.24 -1.55 0.85
CA ASP A 48 6.69 -1.42 0.85
C ASP A 48 7.35 -2.77 1.10
N GLY A 49 6.79 -3.60 1.99
CA GLY A 49 7.17 -4.99 2.17
C GLY A 49 7.05 -5.81 0.87
N ILE A 50 5.91 -5.74 0.18
CA ILE A 50 5.71 -6.43 -1.12
C ILE A 50 6.75 -5.96 -2.16
N LYS A 51 7.00 -4.64 -2.26
CA LYS A 51 8.00 -4.08 -3.17
C LYS A 51 9.41 -4.54 -2.82
N ALA A 52 9.76 -4.57 -1.54
CA ALA A 52 11.08 -5.02 -1.07
C ALA A 52 11.31 -6.51 -1.37
N LEU A 53 10.28 -7.34 -1.23
CA LEU A 53 10.33 -8.76 -1.62
C LEU A 53 10.49 -8.92 -3.14
N ASN A 54 9.84 -8.08 -3.95
CA ASN A 54 9.99 -8.10 -5.40
C ASN A 54 11.36 -7.59 -5.88
N ALA A 55 11.96 -6.63 -5.17
CA ALA A 55 13.27 -6.07 -5.51
C ALA A 55 14.45 -7.01 -5.18
N ARG A 56 14.23 -8.03 -4.34
CA ARG A 56 15.23 -9.05 -4.00
C ARG A 56 15.19 -10.28 -4.91
N LYS A 57 14.38 -10.26 -5.98
CA LYS A 57 14.32 -11.29 -7.01
C LYS A 57 15.17 -10.92 -8.22
#